data_AF-A0A7J2PSE9-F1
#
_entry.id   AF-A0A7J2PSE9-F1
#
_cell.length_a   1.000
_cell.length_b   1.000
_cell.length_c   1.000
_cell.angle_alpha   90.00
_cell.angle_beta   90.00
_cell.angle_gamma   90.00
#
_symmetry.space_group_name_H-M   'P 1'
#
loop_
_entity.id
_entity.type
_entity.pdbx_description
1 polymer ?
#
loop_
_entity_poly.entity_id
_entity_poly.type
_entity_poly.pdbx_seq_one_letter_code
_entity_poly.pdbx_strand_id
1 'polypeptide(L)'
;MNKDFPAHWLEEIVEKILKRDDPSITLATGKTPSGYIHLGILREIIICDSLRRIFEKKGKYVKFFLFLDSLDAAKRFPEYIEKSFQFKHLGKPFSHIPCPFQDCQCESYAHHFGNNFSSTFKDFGIKTEIIWTHELYKQKEMQEKIKIALERTEEIKEIIRNHIIPTLNEEKKAQFLKMQEYWKPVMVICEKCDKIQNREK
;
A
#
# COMPACT_ATOMS: atom_id res chain seq x y z
N MET A 1 -1.46 28.36 25.38
CA MET A 1 -2.31 27.29 24.79
C MET A 1 -3.60 27.25 25.59
N ASN A 2 -4.75 27.33 24.92
CA ASN A 2 -6.06 27.38 25.57
C ASN A 2 -6.34 26.04 26.27
N LYS A 3 -6.76 26.09 27.53
CA LYS A 3 -6.87 24.96 28.47
C LYS A 3 -8.13 24.09 28.30
N ASP A 4 -8.94 24.34 27.28
CA ASP A 4 -10.31 23.78 27.20
C ASP A 4 -10.44 22.53 26.32
N PHE A 5 -9.33 21.98 25.83
CA PHE A 5 -9.33 20.67 25.19
C PHE A 5 -8.36 19.74 25.95
N PRO A 6 -8.86 18.65 26.57
CA PRO A 6 -7.97 17.62 27.11
C PRO A 6 -7.07 17.13 25.98
N ALA A 7 -5.77 16.98 26.26
CA ALA A 7 -4.68 16.71 25.32
C ALA A 7 -5.17 16.05 24.02
N HIS A 8 -5.08 16.78 22.90
CA HIS A 8 -5.52 16.26 21.62
C HIS A 8 -4.70 14.99 21.35
N TRP A 9 -5.32 13.86 21.03
CA TRP A 9 -4.64 12.55 20.94
C TRP A 9 -3.43 12.53 19.97
N LEU A 10 -3.36 13.49 19.04
CA LEU A 10 -2.18 13.72 18.19
C LEU A 10 -0.97 14.31 18.94
N GLU A 11 -1.15 15.07 20.00
CA GLU A 11 -0.08 15.73 20.75
C GLU A 11 0.90 14.72 21.33
N GLU A 12 0.41 13.63 21.92
CA GLU A 12 1.26 12.55 22.43
C GLU A 12 2.11 11.93 21.30
N ILE A 13 1.52 11.75 20.12
CA ILE A 13 2.21 11.23 18.93
C ILE A 13 3.28 12.23 18.46
N VAL A 14 2.93 13.52 18.41
CA VAL A 14 3.82 14.61 18.01
C VAL A 14 5.02 14.69 18.96
N GLU A 15 4.80 14.65 20.27
CA GLU A 15 5.87 14.67 21.26
C GLU A 15 6.79 13.46 21.14
N LYS A 16 6.24 12.26 20.95
CA LYS A 16 7.03 11.03 20.74
C LYS A 16 7.90 11.14 19.49
N ILE A 17 7.37 11.68 18.39
CA ILE A 17 8.14 11.86 17.15
C ILE A 17 9.22 12.93 17.33
N LEU A 18 8.91 14.05 17.99
CA LEU A 18 9.90 15.11 18.22
C LEU A 18 11.07 14.65 19.10
N LYS A 19 10.83 13.76 20.07
CA LYS A 19 11.88 13.18 20.93
C LYS A 19 12.91 12.33 20.17
N ARG A 20 12.60 11.87 18.96
CA ARG A 20 13.55 11.14 18.11
C ARG A 20 14.66 12.04 17.54
N ASP A 21 14.41 13.34 17.49
CA ASP A 21 15.31 14.36 16.94
C ASP A 21 15.79 14.06 15.50
N ASP A 22 14.92 13.49 14.68
CA ASP A 22 15.22 13.19 13.29
C ASP A 22 15.39 14.48 12.46
N PRO A 23 16.33 14.52 11.49
CA PRO A 23 16.56 15.69 10.64
C PRO A 23 15.39 15.98 9.70
N SER A 24 14.55 14.98 9.42
CA SER A 24 13.32 15.12 8.64
C SER A 24 12.29 14.11 9.09
N ILE A 25 11.01 14.44 8.90
CA ILE A 25 9.90 13.57 9.25
C ILE A 25 9.29 13.03 7.95
N THR A 26 9.18 11.71 7.84
CA THR A 26 8.49 11.06 6.72
C THR A 26 7.21 10.43 7.23
N LEU A 27 6.09 10.85 6.64
CA LEU A 27 4.78 10.27 6.83
C LEU A 27 4.42 9.48 5.57
N ALA A 28 3.85 8.29 5.73
CA ALA A 28 3.45 7.45 4.63
C ALA A 28 2.14 6.74 4.96
N THR A 29 1.28 6.61 3.94
CA THR A 29 0.05 5.83 3.94
C THR A 29 -0.08 5.12 2.59
N GLY A 30 -0.90 4.07 2.50
CA GLY A 30 -1.00 3.27 1.29
C GLY A 30 -2.43 2.80 1.01
N LYS A 31 -2.78 2.67 -0.27
CA LYS A 31 -4.04 2.08 -0.71
C LYS A 31 -3.91 1.38 -2.05
N THR A 32 -4.37 0.14 -2.11
CA THR A 32 -4.60 -0.56 -3.38
C THR A 32 -5.77 0.05 -4.16
N PRO A 33 -5.58 0.49 -5.42
CA PRO A 33 -6.65 1.01 -6.29
C PRO A 33 -7.45 -0.14 -6.93
N SER A 34 -8.07 -0.98 -6.10
CA SER A 34 -8.83 -2.17 -6.55
C SER A 34 -10.27 -1.88 -6.99
N GLY A 35 -10.68 -0.62 -7.00
CA GLY A 35 -12.00 -0.10 -7.31
C GLY A 35 -12.16 1.28 -6.67
N TYR A 36 -13.37 1.86 -6.73
CA TYR A 36 -13.66 3.13 -6.06
C TYR A 36 -13.23 3.10 -4.60
N ILE A 37 -12.39 4.06 -4.24
CA ILE A 37 -11.79 4.16 -2.91
C ILE A 37 -12.78 4.94 -2.01
N HIS A 38 -13.29 4.26 -1.00
CA HIS A 38 -14.30 4.81 -0.09
C HIS A 38 -13.70 5.77 0.96
N LEU A 39 -14.55 6.58 1.60
CA LEU A 39 -14.14 7.54 2.63
C LEU A 39 -13.34 6.97 3.80
N GLY A 40 -13.43 5.67 4.10
CA GLY A 40 -12.66 5.04 5.18
C GLY A 40 -11.14 5.29 5.14
N ILE A 41 -10.51 5.35 3.95
CA ILE A 41 -9.07 5.66 3.86
C ILE A 41 -8.77 7.12 4.20
N LEU A 42 -9.75 8.02 4.05
CA LEU A 42 -9.57 9.44 4.29
C LEU A 42 -9.21 9.71 5.76
N ARG A 43 -9.65 8.84 6.69
CA ARG A 43 -9.22 8.90 8.09
C ARG A 43 -7.69 8.86 8.22
N GLU A 44 -7.04 7.91 7.55
CA GLU A 44 -5.58 7.76 7.61
C GLU A 44 -4.87 8.97 6.99
N ILE A 45 -5.36 9.44 5.83
CA ILE A 45 -4.80 10.59 5.13
C ILE A 45 -4.96 11.88 5.94
N ILE A 46 -6.14 12.13 6.53
CA ILE A 46 -6.38 13.31 7.36
C ILE A 46 -5.47 13.30 8.58
N ILE A 47 -5.24 12.13 9.19
CA ILE A 47 -4.32 12.01 10.33
C ILE A 47 -2.90 12.39 9.90
N CYS A 48 -2.41 11.84 8.79
CA CYS A 48 -1.09 12.18 8.24
C CYS A 48 -0.99 13.66 7.86
N ASP A 49 -1.99 14.24 7.19
CA ASP A 49 -2.00 15.66 6.81
C ASP A 49 -2.07 16.57 8.04
N SER A 50 -2.80 16.17 9.08
CA SER A 50 -2.85 16.90 10.36
C SER A 50 -1.47 16.91 11.03
N LEU A 51 -0.81 15.75 11.12
CA LEU A 51 0.56 15.65 11.63
C LEU A 51 1.53 16.48 10.80
N ARG A 52 1.46 16.40 9.46
CA ARG A 52 2.26 17.21 8.54
C ARG A 52 2.15 18.69 8.87
N ARG A 53 0.93 19.23 8.98
CA ARG A 53 0.68 20.63 9.34
C ARG A 53 1.23 20.99 10.72
N ILE A 54 1.09 20.12 11.71
CA ILE A 54 1.60 20.37 13.07
C ILE A 54 3.14 20.46 13.05
N PHE A 55 3.81 19.55 12.35
CA PHE A 55 5.26 19.54 12.26
C PHE A 55 5.81 20.70 11.43
N GLU A 56 5.19 21.03 10.29
CA GLU A 56 5.55 22.20 9.49
C GLU A 56 5.39 23.50 10.29
N LYS A 57 4.30 23.66 11.07
CA LYS A 57 4.12 24.80 11.97
C LYS A 57 5.20 24.91 13.05
N LYS A 58 5.85 23.79 13.40
CA LYS A 58 6.98 23.74 14.32
C LYS A 58 8.34 23.87 13.61
N GLY A 59 8.35 24.20 12.32
CA GLY A 59 9.57 24.41 11.53
C GLY A 59 10.29 23.12 11.12
N LYS A 60 9.65 21.95 11.23
CA LYS A 60 10.24 20.68 10.79
C LYS A 60 10.01 20.47 9.30
N TYR A 61 11.00 19.87 8.62
CA TYR A 61 10.86 19.43 7.23
C TYR A 61 10.11 18.10 7.17
N VAL A 62 9.00 18.06 6.43
CA VAL A 62 8.12 16.90 6.37
C VAL A 62 7.95 16.44 4.92
N LYS A 63 8.11 15.14 4.69
CA LYS A 63 7.66 14.47 3.46
C LYS A 63 6.42 13.66 3.76
N PHE A 64 5.40 13.77 2.93
CA PHE A 64 4.19 12.96 3.05
C PHE A 64 3.93 12.24 1.75
N PHE A 65 3.93 10.90 1.80
CA PHE A 65 3.71 10.03 0.66
C PHE A 65 2.38 9.27 0.78
N LEU A 66 1.69 9.14 -0.35
CA LEU A 66 0.60 8.18 -0.54
C LEU A 66 1.05 7.13 -1.55
N PHE A 67 1.20 5.89 -1.10
CA PHE A 67 1.46 4.75 -1.97
C PHE A 67 0.15 4.26 -2.58
N LEU A 68 0.09 4.23 -3.91
CA LEU A 68 -0.95 3.52 -4.63
C LEU A 68 -0.39 2.16 -5.04
N ASP A 69 -0.85 1.10 -4.36
CA ASP A 69 -0.39 -0.29 -4.50
C ASP A 69 -0.86 -0.92 -5.82
N SER A 70 -0.51 -0.27 -6.92
CA SER A 70 -0.88 -0.56 -8.30
C SER A 70 -0.23 -1.84 -8.85
N LEU A 71 0.78 -2.37 -8.19
CA LEU A 71 1.39 -3.67 -8.52
C LEU A 71 0.69 -4.87 -7.83
N ASP A 72 -0.28 -4.62 -6.94
CA ASP A 72 -1.04 -5.69 -6.30
C ASP A 72 -1.85 -6.49 -7.31
N ALA A 73 -1.94 -7.81 -7.06
CA ALA A 73 -2.74 -8.72 -7.85
C ALA A 73 -4.25 -8.42 -7.70
N ALA A 74 -4.98 -8.42 -8.81
CA ALA A 74 -6.43 -8.43 -8.81
C ALA A 74 -6.96 -9.77 -8.26
N LYS A 75 -7.21 -9.80 -6.95
CA LYS A 75 -7.77 -10.98 -6.23
C LYS A 75 -9.27 -11.12 -6.42
N ARG A 76 -9.95 -9.99 -6.57
CA ARG A 76 -11.39 -9.85 -6.79
C ARG A 76 -11.63 -8.49 -7.43
N PHE A 77 -12.74 -8.37 -8.14
CA PHE A 77 -13.22 -7.10 -8.66
C PHE A 77 -14.55 -6.73 -8.01
N PRO A 78 -14.89 -5.44 -7.96
CA PRO A 78 -16.22 -4.99 -7.58
C PRO A 78 -17.29 -5.51 -8.55
N GLU A 79 -18.53 -5.64 -8.07
CA GLU A 79 -19.65 -6.20 -8.85
C GLU A 79 -20.00 -5.38 -10.09
N TYR A 80 -19.72 -4.07 -10.07
CA TYR A 80 -19.96 -3.16 -11.21
C TYR A 80 -18.96 -3.34 -12.37
N ILE A 81 -17.93 -4.18 -12.19
CA ILE A 81 -17.02 -4.54 -13.29
C ILE A 81 -17.59 -5.75 -14.01
N GLU A 82 -17.70 -5.68 -15.34
CA GLU A 82 -18.22 -6.76 -16.18
C GLU A 82 -17.54 -8.11 -15.90
N LYS A 83 -18.32 -9.18 -15.70
CA LYS A 83 -17.79 -10.51 -15.31
C LYS A 83 -16.76 -11.03 -16.31
N SER A 84 -17.00 -10.85 -17.60
CA SER A 84 -16.06 -11.25 -18.68
C SER A 84 -14.70 -10.54 -18.54
N PHE A 85 -14.70 -9.26 -18.14
CA PHE A 85 -13.50 -8.49 -17.84
C PHE A 85 -12.79 -9.05 -16.60
N GLN A 86 -13.54 -9.31 -15.52
CA GLN A 86 -12.98 -9.88 -14.29
C GLN A 86 -12.24 -11.20 -14.57
N PHE A 87 -12.88 -12.12 -15.30
CA PHE A 87 -12.30 -13.44 -15.62
C PHE A 87 -11.02 -13.33 -16.45
N LYS A 88 -10.95 -12.37 -17.38
CA LYS A 88 -9.78 -12.14 -18.23
C LYS A 88 -8.58 -11.60 -17.44
N HIS A 89 -8.83 -10.78 -16.42
CA HIS A 89 -7.81 -9.99 -15.74
C HIS A 89 -7.48 -10.46 -14.32
N LEU A 90 -8.18 -11.46 -13.79
CA LEU A 90 -7.91 -12.03 -12.46
C LEU A 90 -6.46 -12.49 -12.32
N GLY A 91 -5.82 -12.08 -11.22
CA GLY A 91 -4.43 -12.40 -10.89
C GLY A 91 -3.36 -11.51 -11.57
N LYS A 92 -3.75 -10.60 -12.47
CA LYS A 92 -2.85 -9.57 -13.02
C LYS A 92 -2.68 -8.40 -12.04
N PRO A 93 -1.53 -7.69 -12.04
CA PRO A 93 -1.38 -6.42 -11.33
C PRO A 93 -2.39 -5.37 -11.82
N PHE A 94 -2.94 -4.53 -10.94
CA PHE A 94 -3.91 -3.49 -11.34
C PHE A 94 -3.37 -2.49 -12.38
N SER A 95 -2.07 -2.21 -12.35
CA SER A 95 -1.37 -1.39 -13.36
C SER A 95 -1.28 -2.05 -14.74
N HIS A 96 -1.38 -3.38 -14.82
CA HIS A 96 -1.31 -4.15 -16.07
C HIS A 96 -2.70 -4.44 -16.66
N ILE A 97 -3.76 -3.97 -16.00
CA ILE A 97 -5.16 -4.15 -16.43
C ILE A 97 -5.60 -2.85 -17.11
N PRO A 98 -6.20 -2.89 -18.32
CA PRO A 98 -6.70 -1.68 -18.98
C PRO A 98 -7.85 -1.02 -18.19
N CYS A 99 -8.18 0.25 -18.48
CA CYS A 99 -9.40 0.86 -17.93
C CYS A 99 -10.62 0.00 -18.34
N PRO A 100 -11.50 -0.39 -17.40
CA PRO A 100 -12.69 -1.18 -17.74
C PRO A 100 -13.81 -0.33 -18.38
N PHE A 101 -13.65 0.99 -18.42
CA PHE A 101 -14.62 1.95 -18.95
C PHE A 101 -14.14 2.52 -20.28
N GLN A 102 -15.01 2.59 -21.29
CA GLN A 102 -14.63 2.98 -22.65
C GLN A 102 -14.50 4.51 -22.82
N ASP A 103 -15.21 5.29 -22.01
CA ASP A 103 -15.23 6.77 -22.09
C ASP A 103 -14.07 7.43 -21.30
N CYS A 104 -13.07 6.63 -20.97
CA CYS A 104 -12.03 6.88 -19.99
C CYS A 104 -10.66 6.70 -20.68
N GLN A 105 -9.90 7.77 -20.90
CA GLN A 105 -8.52 7.68 -21.41
C GLN A 105 -7.50 7.42 -20.28
N CYS A 106 -7.86 6.61 -19.28
CA CYS A 106 -6.92 6.25 -18.23
C CYS A 106 -5.98 5.14 -18.71
N GLU A 107 -4.70 5.26 -18.37
CA GLU A 107 -3.65 4.32 -18.76
C GLU A 107 -3.88 2.89 -18.26
N SER A 108 -4.53 2.72 -17.10
CA SER A 108 -4.84 1.42 -16.51
C SER A 108 -6.02 1.48 -15.55
N TYR A 109 -6.49 0.31 -15.11
CA TYR A 109 -7.46 0.15 -14.03
C TYR A 109 -6.97 0.85 -12.75
N ALA A 110 -5.69 0.66 -12.38
CA ALA A 110 -5.10 1.35 -11.23
C ALA A 110 -5.17 2.88 -11.37
N HIS A 111 -4.84 3.41 -12.55
CA HIS A 111 -4.89 4.84 -12.81
C HIS A 111 -6.32 5.39 -12.75
N HIS A 112 -7.31 4.65 -13.27
CA HIS A 112 -8.70 5.09 -13.21
C HIS A 112 -9.16 5.35 -11.77
N PHE A 113 -9.02 4.36 -10.89
CA PHE A 113 -9.50 4.50 -9.51
C PHE A 113 -8.57 5.35 -8.64
N GLY A 114 -7.26 5.25 -8.84
CA GLY A 114 -6.28 6.04 -8.08
C GLY A 114 -6.36 7.53 -8.40
N ASN A 115 -6.52 7.91 -9.68
CA ASN A 115 -6.67 9.32 -10.08
C ASN A 115 -8.02 9.89 -9.66
N ASN A 116 -9.10 9.10 -9.75
CA ASN A 116 -10.41 9.51 -9.24
C ASN A 116 -10.36 9.85 -7.74
N PHE A 117 -9.58 9.08 -6.98
CA PHE A 117 -9.39 9.35 -5.56
C PHE A 117 -8.51 10.58 -5.31
N SER A 118 -7.35 10.64 -5.95
CA SER A 118 -6.39 11.73 -5.71
C SER A 118 -6.86 13.08 -6.23
N SER A 119 -7.73 13.13 -7.24
CA SER A 119 -8.31 14.38 -7.74
C SER A 119 -9.09 15.14 -6.66
N THR A 120 -9.60 14.44 -5.64
CA THR A 120 -10.34 15.05 -4.53
C THR A 120 -9.43 15.80 -3.54
N PHE A 121 -8.13 15.52 -3.51
CA PHE A 121 -7.23 16.04 -2.46
C PHE A 121 -7.10 17.55 -2.46
N LYS A 122 -7.20 18.17 -3.64
CA LYS A 122 -7.18 19.63 -3.79
C LYS A 122 -8.33 20.27 -3.02
N ASP A 123 -9.52 19.68 -3.06
CA ASP A 123 -10.72 20.22 -2.43
C ASP A 123 -10.64 20.14 -0.89
N PHE A 124 -9.95 19.12 -0.37
CA PHE A 124 -9.63 18.99 1.05
C PHE A 124 -8.37 19.76 1.48
N GLY A 125 -7.64 20.36 0.53
CA GLY A 125 -6.36 21.02 0.78
C GLY A 125 -5.26 20.06 1.27
N ILE A 126 -5.37 18.77 0.96
CA ILE A 126 -4.39 17.73 1.30
C ILE A 126 -3.19 17.86 0.36
N LYS A 127 -1.98 17.86 0.94
CA LYS A 127 -0.72 17.92 0.18
C LYS A 127 0.09 16.66 0.44
N THR A 128 0.15 15.77 -0.55
CA THR A 128 0.87 14.50 -0.50
C THR A 128 1.49 14.19 -1.85
N GLU A 129 2.61 13.49 -1.84
CA GLU A 129 3.27 12.96 -3.03
C GLU A 129 2.78 11.54 -3.31
N ILE A 130 2.25 11.30 -4.51
CA ILE A 130 1.71 10.00 -4.88
C ILE A 130 2.84 9.14 -5.44
N ILE A 131 3.01 7.95 -4.88
CA ILE A 131 3.96 6.94 -5.36
C ILE A 131 3.18 5.77 -5.94
N TRP A 132 3.31 5.55 -7.24
CA TRP A 132 2.77 4.36 -7.89
C TRP A 132 3.73 3.19 -7.72
N THR A 133 3.31 2.14 -7.02
CA THR A 133 4.22 1.03 -6.71
C THR A 133 4.73 0.31 -7.96
N HIS A 134 3.95 0.22 -9.04
CA HIS A 134 4.43 -0.39 -10.29
C HIS A 134 5.59 0.37 -10.95
N GLU A 135 5.74 1.68 -10.69
CA GLU A 135 6.89 2.47 -11.12
C GLU A 135 8.05 2.34 -10.14
N LEU A 136 7.75 2.38 -8.84
CA LEU A 136 8.75 2.20 -7.78
C LEU A 136 9.52 0.88 -7.94
N TYR A 137 8.83 -0.21 -8.24
CA TYR A 137 9.46 -1.52 -8.43
C TYR A 137 10.38 -1.61 -9.66
N LYS A 138 10.27 -0.67 -10.62
CA LYS A 138 11.18 -0.57 -11.77
C LYS A 138 12.48 0.15 -11.41
N GLN A 139 12.50 0.91 -10.31
CA GLN A 139 13.67 1.67 -9.88
C GLN A 139 14.78 0.74 -9.37
N LYS A 140 16.04 1.10 -9.66
CA LYS A 140 17.21 0.31 -9.28
C LYS A 140 17.31 0.14 -7.77
N GLU A 141 16.99 1.19 -7.01
CA GLU A 141 17.00 1.19 -5.56
C GLU A 141 16.04 0.15 -4.99
N MET A 142 14.85 0.02 -5.58
CA MET A 142 13.87 -0.98 -5.16
C MET A 142 14.32 -2.40 -5.55
N GLN A 143 14.93 -2.58 -6.72
CA GLN A 143 15.53 -3.85 -7.13
C GLN A 143 16.64 -4.31 -6.16
N GLU A 144 17.47 -3.37 -5.67
CA GLU A 144 18.47 -3.66 -4.63
C GLU A 144 17.81 -4.09 -3.31
N LYS A 145 16.69 -3.48 -2.92
CA LYS A 145 15.94 -3.92 -1.72
C LYS A 145 15.32 -5.30 -1.90
N ILE A 146 14.80 -5.61 -3.09
CA ILE A 146 14.28 -6.95 -3.43
C ILE A 146 15.40 -7.99 -3.33
N LYS A 147 16.60 -7.68 -3.85
CA LYS A 147 17.77 -8.55 -3.75
C LYS A 147 18.12 -8.86 -2.29
N ILE A 148 18.16 -7.83 -1.43
CA ILE A 148 18.40 -8.01 0.01
C ILE A 148 17.35 -8.95 0.63
N ALA A 149 16.07 -8.76 0.31
CA ALA A 149 15.01 -9.63 0.83
C ALA A 149 15.18 -11.10 0.38
N LEU A 150 15.62 -11.33 -0.86
CA LEU A 150 15.93 -12.66 -1.37
C LEU A 150 17.14 -13.29 -0.65
N GLU A 151 18.22 -12.54 -0.46
CA GLU A 151 19.42 -12.99 0.25
C GLU A 151 19.13 -13.31 1.72
N ARG A 152 18.22 -12.55 2.35
CA ARG A 152 17.81 -12.68 3.75
C ARG A 152 16.52 -13.48 3.92
N THR A 153 16.18 -14.35 2.96
CA THR A 153 14.91 -15.11 2.98
C THR A 153 14.72 -15.89 4.28
N GLU A 154 15.74 -16.57 4.79
CA GLU A 154 15.59 -17.41 5.98
C GLU A 154 15.38 -16.58 7.25
N GLU A 155 16.04 -15.42 7.36
CA GLU A 155 15.79 -14.45 8.45
C GLU A 155 14.35 -13.93 8.42
N ILE A 156 13.82 -13.62 7.23
CA ILE A 156 12.43 -13.21 7.07
C ILE A 156 11.49 -14.35 7.50
N LYS A 157 11.75 -15.59 7.08
CA LYS A 157 10.94 -16.75 7.49
C LYS A 157 10.95 -16.95 9.00
N GLU A 158 12.10 -16.78 9.65
CA GLU A 158 12.23 -16.88 11.10
C GLU A 158 11.37 -15.81 11.81
N ILE A 159 11.47 -14.55 11.39
CA ILE A 159 10.62 -13.47 11.92
C ILE A 159 9.14 -13.81 11.76
N ILE A 160 8.72 -14.25 10.56
CA ILE A 160 7.32 -14.61 10.31
C ILE A 160 6.90 -15.77 11.20
N ARG A 161 7.71 -16.84 11.34
CA ARG A 161 7.40 -17.97 12.22
C ARG A 161 7.20 -17.51 13.67
N ASN A 162 8.08 -16.66 14.18
CA ASN A 162 8.03 -16.17 15.56
C ASN A 162 6.74 -15.42 15.87
N HIS A 163 6.17 -14.71 14.90
CA HIS A 163 4.93 -13.95 15.09
C HIS A 163 3.65 -14.71 14.69
N ILE A 164 3.72 -15.58 13.68
CA ILE A 164 2.54 -16.27 13.15
C ILE A 164 2.25 -17.55 13.91
N ILE A 165 3.26 -18.39 14.23
CA ILE A 165 3.04 -19.68 14.91
C ILE A 165 2.24 -19.55 16.20
N PRO A 166 2.50 -18.57 17.09
CA PRO A 166 1.72 -18.41 18.33
C PRO A 166 0.23 -18.12 18.11
N THR A 167 -0.17 -17.67 16.92
CA THR A 167 -1.56 -17.33 16.58
C THR A 167 -2.33 -18.51 15.95
N LEU A 168 -1.66 -19.62 15.67
CA LEU A 168 -2.21 -20.75 14.94
C LEU A 168 -2.56 -21.92 15.87
N ASN A 169 -3.61 -22.66 15.50
CA ASN A 169 -3.86 -23.99 16.06
C ASN A 169 -2.91 -25.03 15.42
N GLU A 170 -2.84 -26.24 15.98
CA GLU A 170 -1.90 -27.27 15.53
C GLU A 170 -2.06 -27.64 14.06
N GLU A 171 -3.29 -27.72 13.54
CA GLU A 171 -3.55 -28.00 12.12
C GLU A 171 -2.97 -26.92 11.20
N LYS A 172 -3.31 -25.64 11.47
CA LYS A 172 -2.82 -24.52 10.65
C LYS A 172 -1.32 -24.33 10.81
N LYS A 173 -0.75 -24.64 11.98
CA LYS A 173 0.68 -24.60 12.23
C LYS A 173 1.41 -25.61 11.36
N ALA A 174 0.93 -26.85 11.27
CA ALA A 174 1.51 -27.86 10.38
C ALA A 174 1.45 -27.43 8.91
N GLN A 175 0.30 -26.91 8.47
CA GLN A 175 0.14 -26.36 7.10
C GLN A 175 1.08 -25.19 6.84
N PHE A 176 1.20 -24.26 7.79
CA PHE A 176 2.07 -23.10 7.69
C PHE A 176 3.54 -23.50 7.58
N LEU A 177 4.01 -24.43 8.41
CA LEU A 177 5.40 -24.92 8.36
C LEU A 177 5.72 -25.58 7.02
N LYS A 178 4.81 -26.41 6.49
CA LYS A 178 4.96 -27.02 5.18
C LYS A 178 5.03 -25.98 4.05
N MET A 179 4.18 -24.96 4.09
CA MET A 179 4.22 -23.86 3.12
C MET A 179 5.56 -23.11 3.16
N GLN A 180 6.14 -22.93 4.36
CA GLN A 180 7.40 -22.20 4.55
C GLN A 180 8.62 -22.88 3.94
N GLU A 181 8.56 -24.18 3.61
CA GLU A 181 9.65 -24.91 2.93
C GLU A 181 9.95 -24.28 1.56
N TYR A 182 8.90 -24.03 0.78
CA TYR A 182 9.00 -23.52 -0.60
C TYR A 182 8.74 -22.01 -0.71
N TRP A 183 8.25 -21.38 0.35
CA TRP A 183 7.91 -19.97 0.35
C TRP A 183 9.15 -19.08 0.10
N LYS A 184 8.94 -18.02 -0.67
CA LYS A 184 9.90 -16.94 -0.93
C LYS A 184 9.22 -15.59 -0.65
N PRO A 185 9.98 -14.56 -0.24
CA PRO A 185 9.43 -13.25 0.12
C PRO A 185 9.06 -12.39 -1.10
N VAL A 186 8.90 -13.00 -2.28
CA VAL A 186 8.61 -12.31 -3.54
C VAL A 186 7.59 -13.09 -4.35
N MET A 187 6.90 -12.38 -5.24
CA MET A 187 6.13 -12.97 -6.34
C MET A 187 6.74 -12.51 -7.67
N VAL A 188 6.45 -13.24 -8.74
CA VAL A 188 6.97 -12.96 -10.08
C VAL A 188 5.81 -12.75 -11.03
N ILE A 189 5.92 -11.75 -11.91
CA ILE A 189 4.97 -11.53 -12.99
C ILE A 189 5.34 -12.47 -14.13
N CYS A 190 4.43 -13.35 -14.53
CA CYS A 190 4.67 -14.28 -15.63
C CYS A 190 4.70 -13.54 -16.97
N GLU A 191 5.81 -13.65 -17.71
CA GLU A 191 5.98 -13.03 -19.03
C GLU A 191 4.98 -13.51 -20.10
N LYS A 192 4.33 -14.66 -19.89
CA LYS A 192 3.36 -15.23 -20.85
C LYS A 192 1.93 -14.74 -20.64
N CYS A 193 1.55 -14.44 -19.40
CA CYS A 193 0.15 -14.16 -19.06
C CYS A 193 -0.05 -12.91 -18.20
N ASP A 194 1.03 -12.22 -17.81
CA ASP A 194 1.09 -11.05 -16.93
C ASP A 194 0.48 -11.24 -15.54
N LYS A 195 0.23 -12.49 -15.14
CA LYS A 195 -0.29 -12.77 -13.79
C LYS A 195 0.86 -12.83 -12.80
N ILE A 196 0.65 -12.20 -11.65
CA ILE A 196 1.55 -12.26 -10.49
C ILE A 196 1.06 -13.29 -9.45
N GLN A 197 -0.23 -13.64 -9.50
CA GLN A 197 -0.81 -14.67 -8.65
C GLN A 197 -1.61 -15.65 -9.50
N ASN A 198 -1.35 -16.95 -9.32
CA ASN A 198 -2.22 -17.97 -9.88
C ASN A 198 -3.55 -17.97 -9.10
N ARG A 199 -4.64 -17.80 -9.83
CA ARG A 199 -6.01 -17.89 -9.30
C ARG A 199 -6.75 -18.82 -10.24
N GLU A 200 -7.08 -19.99 -9.71
CA GLU A 200 -8.02 -20.90 -10.36
C GLU A 200 -9.42 -20.29 -10.32
N LYS A 201 -10.24 -20.70 -11.29
CA LYS A 201 -11.60 -20.18 -11.49
C LYS A 201 -12.51 -20.55 -10.32
#